data_AF-A0A7L1AG66-F1
#
_entry.id   AF-A0A7L1AG66-F1
#
_cell.length_a   1.000
_cell.length_b   1.000
_cell.length_c   1.000
_cell.angle_alpha   90.00
_cell.angle_beta   90.00
_cell.angle_gamma   90.00
#
_symmetry.space_group_name_H-M   'P 1'
#
loop_
_entity.id
_entity.type
_entity.pdbx_description
1 polymer ?
#
loop_
_entity_poly.entity_id
_entity_poly.type
_entity_poly.pdbx_seq_one_letter_code
_entity_poly.pdbx_strand_id
1 'polypeptide(L)'
;MKAFIVLVLCCSFFCSRAIPLPFEFSDCDDPDVFKAVDAALQKYNGDRATGNQFALYMVMEAERTAGPDPQFYMKYRILETSCAIEENKSWQECHYKPFAEAQTGECTARVHMNDAEKTSNVSQDCKIFSDVSKIRITEVPCLGCYHPISSDSSQVSQILQKAIQKFNKHSDEPSLFKLVEIKQAKRKVVNGWKYKIEYEIEETNCSKEEFPDLTPECRITSRG
;
A
#
# COMPACT_ATOMS: atom_id res chain seq x y z
N MET A 1 -7.62 -89.17 -2.58
CA MET A 1 -7.95 -88.16 -3.61
C MET A 1 -8.21 -86.83 -2.90
N LYS A 2 -7.30 -85.87 -3.16
CA LYS A 2 -7.40 -84.40 -3.07
C LYS A 2 -8.07 -83.75 -1.84
N ALA A 3 -7.24 -83.30 -0.89
CA ALA A 3 -7.59 -82.24 0.06
C ALA A 3 -7.43 -80.87 -0.63
N PHE A 4 -8.47 -80.03 -0.61
CA PHE A 4 -8.42 -78.66 -1.09
C PHE A 4 -8.04 -77.73 0.07
N ILE A 5 -6.83 -77.19 0.03
CA ILE A 5 -6.36 -76.12 0.91
C ILE A 5 -6.82 -74.80 0.27
N VAL A 6 -7.77 -74.11 0.90
CA VAL A 6 -8.18 -72.76 0.50
C VAL A 6 -7.20 -71.77 1.13
N LEU A 7 -6.28 -71.25 0.33
CA LEU A 7 -5.32 -70.23 0.72
C LEU A 7 -6.02 -68.85 0.62
N VAL A 8 -6.58 -68.39 1.73
CA VAL A 8 -7.07 -67.01 1.87
C VAL A 8 -5.84 -66.12 1.99
N LEU A 9 -5.35 -65.62 0.85
CA LEU A 9 -4.43 -64.49 0.78
C LEU A 9 -5.18 -63.28 1.34
N CYS A 10 -4.99 -63.05 2.64
CA CYS A 10 -5.32 -61.79 3.27
C CYS A 10 -4.40 -60.74 2.63
N CYS A 11 -4.85 -60.12 1.54
CA CYS A 11 -4.36 -58.82 1.12
C CYS A 11 -4.74 -57.85 2.24
N SER A 12 -4.00 -57.88 3.34
CA SER A 12 -3.73 -56.72 4.16
C SER A 12 -3.06 -55.72 3.23
N PHE A 13 -3.90 -55.03 2.46
CA PHE A 13 -3.65 -53.71 1.94
C PHE A 13 -3.20 -52.89 3.16
N PHE A 14 -1.89 -52.83 3.37
CA PHE A 14 -1.25 -51.63 3.86
C PHE A 14 -1.55 -50.56 2.80
N CYS A 15 -2.79 -50.06 2.79
CA CYS A 15 -3.09 -48.73 2.32
C CYS A 15 -2.36 -47.83 3.32
N SER A 16 -1.06 -47.63 3.10
CA SER A 16 -0.36 -46.46 3.60
C SER A 16 -1.12 -45.28 3.01
N ARG A 17 -2.12 -44.78 3.74
CA ARG A 17 -2.71 -43.49 3.44
C ARG A 17 -1.56 -42.51 3.59
N ALA A 18 -1.07 -41.99 2.47
CA ALA A 18 -0.16 -40.85 2.52
C ALA A 18 -0.90 -39.75 3.30
N ILE A 19 -0.38 -39.43 4.48
CA ILE A 19 -0.90 -38.31 5.27
C ILE A 19 -0.43 -37.07 4.51
N PRO A 20 -1.35 -36.19 4.05
CA PRO A 20 -0.95 -34.95 3.41
C PRO A 20 -0.06 -34.16 4.36
N LEU A 21 1.05 -33.63 3.87
CA LEU A 21 1.92 -32.78 4.66
C LEU A 21 1.11 -31.57 5.17
N PRO A 22 1.28 -31.16 6.43
CA PRO A 22 0.60 -30.00 6.96
C PRO A 22 1.08 -28.74 6.23
N PHE A 23 0.16 -27.81 6.02
CA PHE A 23 0.48 -26.46 5.55
C PHE A 23 0.89 -25.58 6.73
N GLU A 24 1.95 -24.82 6.52
CA GLU A 24 2.48 -23.83 7.46
C GLU A 24 2.40 -22.45 6.83
N PHE A 25 2.03 -21.43 7.62
CA PHE A 25 2.02 -20.05 7.17
C PHE A 25 3.39 -19.63 6.63
N SER A 26 3.38 -18.94 5.50
CA SER A 26 4.56 -18.36 4.87
C SER A 26 4.40 -16.85 4.77
N ASP A 27 5.52 -16.13 4.77
CA ASP A 27 5.48 -14.69 4.53
C ASP A 27 5.01 -14.43 3.08
N CYS A 28 4.09 -13.49 2.89
CA CYS A 28 3.61 -13.09 1.58
C CYS A 28 4.73 -12.47 0.72
N ASP A 29 5.74 -11.89 1.37
CA ASP A 29 6.91 -11.29 0.72
C ASP A 29 8.06 -12.30 0.53
N ASP A 30 7.85 -13.58 0.87
CA ASP A 30 8.84 -14.63 0.67
C ASP A 30 9.14 -14.81 -0.84
N PRO A 31 10.41 -14.78 -1.27
CA PRO A 31 10.79 -14.97 -2.67
C PRO A 31 10.27 -16.27 -3.29
N ASP A 32 10.14 -17.34 -2.52
CA ASP A 32 9.62 -18.63 -3.02
C ASP A 32 8.10 -18.57 -3.22
N VAL A 33 7.38 -17.82 -2.39
CA VAL A 33 5.96 -17.51 -2.62
C VAL A 33 5.82 -16.70 -3.91
N PHE A 34 6.69 -15.71 -4.13
CA PHE A 34 6.67 -14.93 -5.38
C PHE A 34 6.93 -15.81 -6.62
N LYS A 35 7.89 -16.75 -6.56
CA LYS A 35 8.13 -17.72 -7.66
C LYS A 35 6.89 -18.58 -7.93
N ALA A 36 6.21 -19.05 -6.89
CA ALA A 36 4.99 -19.83 -7.03
C ALA A 36 3.87 -19.01 -7.68
N VAL A 37 3.72 -17.74 -7.28
CA VAL A 37 2.77 -16.80 -7.88
C VAL A 37 3.12 -16.50 -9.34
N ASP A 38 4.40 -16.31 -9.67
CA ASP A 38 4.86 -16.11 -11.04
C ASP A 38 4.50 -17.31 -11.92
N ALA A 39 4.78 -18.54 -11.48
CA ALA A 39 4.38 -19.75 -12.19
C ALA A 39 2.85 -19.84 -12.39
N ALA A 40 2.08 -19.52 -11.35
CA ALA A 40 0.62 -19.52 -11.41
C ALA A 40 0.09 -18.49 -12.42
N LEU A 41 0.62 -17.27 -12.39
CA LEU A 41 0.17 -16.17 -13.21
C LEU A 41 0.60 -16.30 -14.68
N GLN A 42 1.81 -16.80 -14.93
CA GLN A 42 2.26 -17.16 -16.28
C GLN A 42 1.32 -18.20 -16.90
N LYS A 43 0.98 -19.26 -16.14
CA LYS A 43 -0.01 -20.23 -16.60
C LYS A 43 -1.38 -19.59 -16.84
N TYR A 44 -1.84 -18.72 -15.93
CA TYR A 44 -3.14 -18.06 -16.07
C TYR A 44 -3.22 -17.24 -17.36
N ASN A 45 -2.20 -16.42 -17.62
CA ASN A 45 -2.15 -15.61 -18.83
C ASN A 45 -1.95 -16.46 -20.09
N GLY A 46 -1.16 -17.53 -20.01
CA GLY A 46 -0.91 -18.45 -21.13
C GLY A 46 -2.11 -19.32 -21.51
N ASP A 47 -2.97 -19.68 -20.55
CA ASP A 47 -4.20 -20.46 -20.78
C ASP A 47 -5.33 -19.61 -21.40
N ARG A 48 -5.18 -18.28 -21.44
CA ARG A 48 -6.18 -17.36 -21.99
C ARG A 48 -5.93 -17.10 -23.48
N ALA A 49 -7.00 -17.16 -24.27
CA ALA A 49 -6.91 -16.98 -25.72
C ALA A 49 -6.92 -15.52 -26.18
N THR A 50 -7.56 -14.61 -25.42
CA THR A 50 -7.76 -13.21 -25.84
C THR A 50 -7.79 -12.24 -24.66
N GLY A 51 -7.52 -10.96 -24.96
CA GLY A 51 -7.54 -9.87 -24.00
C GLY A 51 -6.15 -9.46 -23.52
N ASN A 52 -6.13 -8.63 -22.50
CA ASN A 52 -4.88 -8.17 -21.89
C ASN A 52 -4.37 -9.15 -20.83
N GLN A 53 -3.06 -9.18 -20.62
CA GLN A 53 -2.43 -9.91 -19.53
C GLN A 53 -2.85 -9.30 -18.19
N PHE A 54 -2.87 -10.13 -17.16
CA PHE A 54 -2.96 -9.68 -15.78
C PHE A 54 -1.58 -9.70 -15.10
N ALA A 55 -1.32 -8.72 -14.24
CA ALA A 55 -0.14 -8.67 -13.38
C ALA A 55 -0.53 -8.80 -11.91
N LEU A 56 0.37 -9.35 -11.09
CA LEU A 56 0.20 -9.46 -9.64
C LEU A 56 -0.01 -8.06 -9.04
N TYR A 57 -1.01 -7.89 -8.19
CA TYR A 57 -1.22 -6.66 -7.40
C TYR A 57 -0.77 -6.83 -5.95
N MET A 58 -1.19 -7.93 -5.30
CA MET A 58 -0.75 -8.26 -3.95
C MET A 58 -1.02 -9.73 -3.61
N VAL A 59 -0.17 -10.32 -2.79
CA VAL A 59 -0.42 -11.61 -2.13
C VAL A 59 -1.14 -11.33 -0.79
N MET A 60 -2.27 -11.99 -0.56
CA MET A 60 -3.08 -11.80 0.65
C MET A 60 -2.82 -12.89 1.69
N GLU A 61 -2.50 -14.09 1.24
CA GLU A 61 -2.29 -15.26 2.09
C GLU A 61 -1.34 -16.22 1.38
N ALA A 62 -0.41 -16.80 2.13
CA ALA A 62 0.53 -17.79 1.64
C ALA A 62 0.77 -18.86 2.70
N GLU A 63 0.73 -20.11 2.27
CA GLU A 63 1.05 -21.29 3.07
C GLU A 63 1.90 -22.24 2.24
N ARG A 64 2.75 -23.04 2.89
CA ARG A 64 3.54 -24.06 2.21
C ARG A 64 3.63 -25.34 3.03
N THR A 65 3.83 -26.48 2.37
CA THR A 65 4.17 -27.73 3.07
C THR A 65 5.66 -27.77 3.41
N ALA A 66 6.01 -28.38 4.54
CA ALA A 66 7.41 -28.63 4.89
C ALA A 66 8.05 -29.70 3.99
N GLY A 67 9.32 -29.52 3.61
CA GLY A 67 10.09 -30.50 2.83
C GLY A 67 10.88 -29.88 1.67
N PRO A 68 11.65 -30.72 0.94
CA PRO A 68 12.46 -30.27 -0.21
C PRO A 68 11.63 -29.93 -1.45
N ASP A 69 10.43 -30.50 -1.60
CA ASP A 69 9.50 -30.26 -2.70
C ASP A 69 8.19 -29.63 -2.16
N PRO A 70 8.21 -28.34 -1.78
CA PRO A 70 7.07 -27.71 -1.14
C PRO A 70 5.90 -27.51 -2.12
N GLN A 71 4.71 -27.77 -1.61
CA GLN A 71 3.47 -27.32 -2.24
C GLN A 71 3.05 -26.00 -1.60
N PHE A 72 2.82 -25.00 -2.43
CA PHE A 72 2.32 -23.69 -2.03
C PHE A 72 0.81 -23.64 -2.18
N TYR A 73 0.15 -23.01 -1.21
CA TYR A 73 -1.22 -22.52 -1.30
C TYR A 73 -1.16 -21.00 -1.14
N MET A 74 -1.72 -20.27 -2.10
CA MET A 74 -1.72 -18.81 -2.04
C MET A 74 -3.02 -18.22 -2.52
N LYS A 75 -3.39 -17.12 -1.88
CA LYS A 75 -4.49 -16.26 -2.28
C LYS A 75 -3.92 -14.91 -2.65
N TYR A 76 -4.15 -14.46 -3.88
CA TYR A 76 -3.55 -13.23 -4.40
C TYR A 76 -4.52 -12.48 -5.30
N ARG A 77 -4.23 -11.20 -5.51
CA ARG A 77 -4.99 -10.32 -6.42
C ARG A 77 -4.17 -10.01 -7.65
N ILE A 78 -4.85 -9.90 -8.78
CA ILE A 78 -4.28 -9.52 -10.06
C ILE A 78 -5.04 -8.33 -10.64
N LEU A 79 -4.35 -7.49 -11.40
CA LEU A 79 -4.94 -6.35 -12.10
C LEU A 79 -4.64 -6.45 -13.59
N GLU A 80 -5.63 -6.06 -14.40
CA GLU A 80 -5.50 -6.01 -15.85
C GLU A 80 -4.43 -5.00 -16.26
N THR A 81 -3.55 -5.41 -17.17
CA THR A 81 -2.47 -4.59 -17.70
C THR A 81 -2.80 -4.05 -19.09
N SER A 82 -1.94 -3.19 -19.62
CA SER A 82 -2.05 -2.69 -20.99
C SER A 82 -1.44 -3.63 -22.04
N CYS A 83 -0.73 -4.68 -21.64
CA CYS A 83 -0.14 -5.66 -22.56
C CYS A 83 -1.20 -6.64 -23.07
N ALA A 84 -1.27 -6.87 -24.37
CA ALA A 84 -2.04 -7.98 -24.91
C ALA A 84 -1.38 -9.33 -24.58
N ILE A 85 -2.18 -10.40 -24.46
CA ILE A 85 -1.65 -11.76 -24.23
C ILE A 85 -0.70 -12.20 -25.36
N GLU A 86 -0.97 -11.77 -26.59
CA GLU A 86 -0.15 -12.11 -27.77
C GLU A 86 1.21 -11.41 -27.80
N GLU A 87 1.41 -10.39 -26.95
CA GLU A 87 2.73 -9.79 -26.78
C GLU A 87 3.64 -10.79 -26.07
N ASN A 88 4.80 -11.06 -26.67
CA ASN A 88 5.87 -11.87 -26.05
C ASN A 88 6.58 -11.06 -24.94
N LYS A 89 5.81 -10.62 -23.95
CA LYS A 89 6.26 -9.90 -22.77
C LYS A 89 5.81 -10.65 -21.53
N SER A 90 6.66 -10.60 -20.51
CA SER A 90 6.33 -11.08 -19.18
C SER A 90 5.41 -10.07 -18.49
N TRP A 91 4.50 -10.56 -17.64
CA TRP A 91 3.55 -9.71 -16.92
C TRP A 91 4.24 -8.69 -16.01
N GLN A 92 5.48 -8.98 -15.56
CA GLN A 92 6.32 -8.09 -14.76
C GLN A 92 6.75 -6.82 -15.51
N GLU A 93 6.76 -6.85 -16.84
CA GLU A 93 7.15 -5.72 -17.69
C GLU A 93 5.94 -4.87 -18.11
N CYS A 94 4.73 -5.27 -17.71
CA CYS A 94 3.49 -4.67 -18.17
C CYS A 94 2.99 -3.60 -17.20
N HIS A 95 2.59 -2.44 -17.76
CA HIS A 95 1.95 -1.40 -16.99
C HIS A 95 0.51 -1.76 -16.69
N TYR A 96 0.06 -1.52 -15.45
CA TYR A 96 -1.36 -1.63 -15.12
C TYR A 96 -2.19 -0.65 -15.94
N LYS A 97 -3.41 -1.06 -16.32
CA LYS A 97 -4.41 -0.12 -16.83
C LYS A 97 -4.82 0.85 -15.71
N PRO A 98 -5.36 2.03 -16.07
CA PRO A 98 -5.98 2.93 -15.11
C PRO A 98 -6.99 2.17 -14.25
N PHE A 99 -6.95 2.39 -12.93
CA PHE A 99 -7.73 1.64 -11.98
C PHE A 99 -9.25 1.63 -12.28
N ALA A 100 -9.77 2.75 -12.80
CA ALA A 100 -11.17 2.93 -13.21
C ALA A 100 -11.61 2.07 -14.41
N GLU A 101 -10.66 1.54 -15.17
CA GLU A 101 -10.89 0.81 -16.43
C GLU A 101 -10.33 -0.62 -16.39
N ALA A 102 -9.57 -0.94 -15.34
CA ALA A 102 -8.90 -2.22 -15.17
C ALA A 102 -9.84 -3.25 -14.53
N GLN A 103 -9.87 -4.45 -15.10
CA GLN A 103 -10.45 -5.60 -14.39
C GLN A 103 -9.55 -6.03 -13.23
N THR A 104 -10.16 -6.49 -12.14
CA THR A 104 -9.46 -7.04 -10.98
C THR A 104 -9.77 -8.53 -10.86
N GLY A 105 -8.76 -9.36 -10.60
CA GLY A 105 -8.95 -10.77 -10.25
C GLY A 105 -8.60 -11.06 -8.80
N GLU A 106 -9.38 -11.92 -8.15
CA GLU A 106 -8.96 -12.63 -6.93
C GLU A 106 -8.72 -14.09 -7.26
N CYS A 107 -7.49 -14.54 -7.03
CA CYS A 107 -7.02 -15.88 -7.37
C CYS A 107 -6.70 -16.68 -6.12
N THR A 108 -7.01 -17.97 -6.17
CA THR A 108 -6.53 -18.99 -5.23
C THR A 108 -5.79 -20.05 -6.03
N ALA A 109 -4.53 -20.29 -5.69
CA ALA A 109 -3.70 -21.24 -6.43
C ALA A 109 -3.00 -22.22 -5.49
N ARG A 110 -2.82 -23.43 -6.00
CA ARG A 110 -1.95 -24.47 -5.46
C ARG A 110 -0.85 -24.75 -6.46
N VAL A 111 0.40 -24.59 -6.04
CA VAL A 111 1.56 -24.78 -6.91
C VAL A 111 2.51 -25.75 -6.26
N HIS A 112 2.76 -26.86 -6.95
CA HIS A 112 3.83 -27.78 -6.60
C HIS A 112 5.06 -27.40 -7.42
N MET A 113 6.15 -27.04 -6.74
CA MET A 113 7.42 -26.68 -7.39
C MET A 113 8.37 -27.87 -7.32
N ASN A 114 8.90 -28.29 -8.47
CA ASN A 114 10.00 -29.24 -8.55
C ASN A 114 11.24 -28.50 -9.08
N ASP A 115 12.10 -28.07 -8.16
CA ASP A 115 13.30 -27.30 -8.48
C ASP A 115 14.31 -28.10 -9.30
N ALA A 116 14.37 -29.43 -9.11
CA ALA A 116 15.29 -30.30 -9.83
C ALA A 116 14.93 -30.41 -11.32
N GLU A 117 13.64 -30.46 -11.64
CA GLU A 117 13.13 -30.56 -13.01
C GLU A 117 12.79 -29.21 -13.63
N LYS A 118 12.82 -28.12 -12.85
CA LYS A 118 12.31 -26.79 -13.22
C LYS A 118 10.87 -26.84 -13.75
N THR A 119 10.06 -27.74 -13.20
CA THR A 119 8.66 -27.89 -13.57
C THR A 119 7.78 -27.45 -12.41
N SER A 120 6.60 -26.94 -12.75
CA SER A 120 5.58 -26.57 -11.78
C SER A 120 4.24 -27.15 -12.16
N ASN A 121 3.57 -27.81 -11.23
CA ASN A 121 2.17 -28.19 -11.39
C ASN A 121 1.29 -27.15 -10.70
N VAL A 122 0.51 -26.44 -11.50
CA VAL A 122 -0.34 -25.34 -11.05
C VAL A 122 -1.81 -25.74 -11.19
N SER A 123 -2.55 -25.65 -10.09
CA SER A 123 -4.02 -25.69 -10.05
C SER A 123 -4.52 -24.38 -9.46
N GLN A 124 -5.37 -23.64 -10.18
CA GLN A 124 -5.83 -22.34 -9.73
C GLN A 124 -7.26 -22.03 -10.17
N ASP A 125 -7.91 -21.17 -9.40
CA ASP A 125 -9.20 -20.55 -9.69
C ASP A 125 -9.07 -19.04 -9.51
N CYS A 126 -9.48 -18.27 -10.52
CA CYS A 126 -9.42 -16.81 -10.51
C CYS A 126 -10.80 -16.24 -10.82
N LYS A 127 -11.31 -15.39 -9.93
CA LYS A 127 -12.57 -14.68 -10.10
C LYS A 127 -12.29 -13.26 -10.55
N ILE A 128 -12.70 -12.94 -11.77
CA ILE A 128 -12.51 -11.60 -12.36
C ILE A 128 -13.74 -10.72 -12.09
N PHE A 129 -13.49 -9.51 -11.63
CA PHE A 129 -14.45 -8.47 -11.33
C PHE A 129 -14.17 -7.26 -12.22
N SER A 130 -15.21 -6.77 -12.90
CA SER A 130 -15.18 -5.53 -13.70
C SER A 130 -15.56 -4.29 -12.89
N ASP A 131 -16.02 -4.48 -11.64
CA ASP A 131 -16.46 -3.39 -10.80
C ASP A 131 -15.36 -2.94 -9.83
N VAL A 132 -14.77 -1.80 -10.19
CA VAL A 132 -13.77 -1.01 -9.48
C VAL A 132 -14.26 -0.61 -8.06
N SER A 133 -15.57 -0.64 -7.80
CA SER A 133 -16.18 -0.25 -6.53
C SER A 133 -15.76 -1.09 -5.32
N LYS A 134 -15.22 -2.31 -5.54
CA LYS A 134 -14.75 -3.19 -4.47
C LYS A 134 -13.34 -2.87 -3.97
N ILE A 135 -12.56 -2.10 -4.71
CA ILE A 135 -11.30 -1.58 -4.21
C ILE A 135 -11.55 -0.14 -3.84
N ARG A 136 -12.07 0.06 -2.62
CA ARG A 136 -11.80 1.32 -1.95
C ARG A 136 -10.31 1.32 -1.64
N ILE A 137 -9.51 1.85 -2.58
CA ILE A 137 -8.21 2.40 -2.22
C ILE A 137 -8.58 3.48 -1.21
N THR A 138 -8.49 3.11 0.06
CA THR A 138 -8.51 4.11 1.11
C THR A 138 -7.19 4.81 0.86
N GLU A 139 -7.21 5.95 0.19
CA GLU A 139 -6.02 6.80 0.08
C GLU A 139 -5.59 7.04 1.52
N VAL A 140 -4.65 6.26 2.02
CA VAL A 140 -4.13 6.44 3.37
C VAL A 140 -3.32 7.72 3.28
N PRO A 141 -3.75 8.80 3.95
CA PRO A 141 -3.06 10.06 3.80
C PRO A 141 -1.63 9.89 4.29
N CYS A 142 -0.64 10.20 3.44
CA CYS A 142 0.78 10.15 3.78
C CYS A 142 1.06 11.06 4.99
N LEU A 143 1.08 10.52 6.21
CA LEU A 143 1.18 11.35 7.41
C LEU A 143 2.48 12.17 7.48
N GLY A 144 3.55 11.71 6.82
CA GLY A 144 4.83 12.42 6.69
C GLY A 144 4.86 13.53 5.63
N CYS A 145 3.82 13.64 4.80
CA CYS A 145 3.67 14.67 3.78
C CYS A 145 2.97 15.90 4.37
N TYR A 146 3.19 17.09 3.79
CA TYR A 146 2.49 18.28 4.22
C TYR A 146 1.03 18.25 3.75
N HIS A 147 0.13 18.24 4.72
CA HIS A 147 -1.32 18.32 4.50
C HIS A 147 -1.82 19.72 4.83
N PRO A 148 -2.72 20.30 4.00
CA PRO A 148 -3.41 21.54 4.34
C PRO A 148 -4.15 21.41 5.66
N ILE A 149 -4.13 22.47 6.46
CA ILE A 149 -4.95 22.60 7.66
C ILE A 149 -5.71 23.92 7.60
N SER A 150 -6.79 24.04 8.37
CA SER A 150 -7.53 25.30 8.45
C SER A 150 -6.66 26.40 9.06
N SER A 151 -6.57 27.52 8.35
CA SER A 151 -5.93 28.76 8.82
C SER A 151 -6.61 29.32 10.08
N ASP A 152 -7.91 29.04 10.26
CA ASP A 152 -8.71 29.51 11.40
C ASP A 152 -8.60 28.58 12.63
N SER A 153 -7.76 27.55 12.56
CA SER A 153 -7.60 26.64 13.70
C SER A 153 -6.91 27.31 14.88
N SER A 154 -7.38 27.04 16.09
CA SER A 154 -6.81 27.59 17.33
C SER A 154 -5.31 27.31 17.48
N GLN A 155 -4.84 26.18 16.94
CA GLN A 155 -3.42 25.82 16.91
C GLN A 155 -2.60 26.78 16.03
N VAL A 156 -3.09 27.10 14.82
CA VAL A 156 -2.42 28.04 13.91
C VAL A 156 -2.34 29.42 14.55
N SER A 157 -3.44 29.90 15.15
CA SER A 157 -3.48 31.20 15.82
C SER A 157 -2.48 31.29 16.98
N GLN A 158 -2.37 30.24 17.81
CA GLN A 158 -1.40 30.21 18.92
C GLN A 158 0.05 30.19 18.43
N ILE A 159 0.34 29.45 17.35
CA ILE A 159 1.68 29.41 16.75
C ILE A 159 2.06 30.78 16.21
N LEU A 160 1.16 31.42 15.46
CA LEU A 160 1.39 32.74 14.89
C LEU A 160 1.54 33.81 15.95
N GLN A 161 0.73 33.79 17.02
CA GLN A 161 0.88 34.70 18.14
C GLN A 161 2.31 34.63 18.71
N LYS A 162 2.81 33.43 19.01
CA LYS A 162 4.18 33.24 19.51
C LYS A 162 5.25 33.64 18.49
N ALA A 163 5.03 33.34 17.20
CA ALA A 163 5.97 33.69 16.14
C ALA A 163 6.10 35.22 15.96
N ILE A 164 4.97 35.93 15.98
CA ILE A 164 4.91 37.40 15.86
C ILE A 164 5.48 38.07 17.10
N GLN A 165 5.13 37.60 18.30
CA GLN A 165 5.76 38.08 19.54
C GLN A 165 7.27 37.89 19.52
N LYS A 166 7.75 36.72 19.06
CA LYS A 166 9.17 36.47 18.92
C LYS A 166 9.81 37.41 17.90
N PHE A 167 9.16 37.64 16.75
CA PHE A 167 9.62 38.58 15.74
C PHE A 167 9.73 40.00 16.31
N ASN A 168 8.67 40.54 16.89
CA ASN A 168 8.65 41.86 17.50
C ASN A 168 9.71 42.02 18.59
N LYS A 169 9.99 40.98 19.37
CA LYS A 169 11.02 41.05 20.42
C LYS A 169 12.46 41.04 19.89
N HIS A 170 12.73 40.37 18.77
CA HIS A 170 14.10 40.09 18.33
C HIS A 170 14.47 40.71 16.97
N SER A 171 13.51 41.30 16.24
CA SER A 171 13.83 42.06 15.02
C SER A 171 14.45 43.40 15.37
N ASP A 172 15.24 43.95 14.45
CA ASP A 172 15.85 45.28 14.57
C ASP A 172 14.90 46.42 14.18
N GLU A 173 13.67 46.10 13.79
CA GLU A 173 12.65 47.09 13.45
C GLU A 173 12.25 47.95 14.65
N PRO A 174 12.05 49.27 14.52
CA PRO A 174 11.68 50.14 15.64
C PRO A 174 10.21 49.96 16.07
N SER A 175 9.36 49.50 15.15
CA SER A 175 7.92 49.38 15.32
C SER A 175 7.50 47.93 15.58
N LEU A 176 6.34 47.77 16.22
CA LEU A 176 5.68 46.47 16.38
C LEU A 176 4.90 46.11 15.10
N PHE A 177 4.91 44.83 14.76
CA PHE A 177 4.20 44.28 13.60
C PHE A 177 3.03 43.41 14.04
N LYS A 178 1.94 43.44 13.28
CA LYS A 178 0.70 42.70 13.55
C LYS A 178 0.33 41.83 12.35
N LEU A 179 -0.32 40.69 12.63
CA LEU A 179 -0.85 39.79 11.60
C LEU A 179 -1.91 40.50 10.75
N VAL A 180 -1.79 40.36 9.43
CA VAL A 180 -2.78 40.82 8.45
C VAL A 180 -3.57 39.62 7.93
N GLU A 181 -2.87 38.65 7.35
CA GLU A 181 -3.49 37.53 6.65
C GLU A 181 -2.67 36.25 6.80
N ILE A 182 -3.37 35.12 6.83
CA ILE A 182 -2.77 33.77 6.74
C ILE A 182 -3.02 33.25 5.33
N LYS A 183 -1.96 33.21 4.51
CA LYS A 183 -2.04 32.76 3.11
C LYS A 183 -2.17 31.25 3.00
N GLN A 184 -1.47 30.51 3.85
CA GLN A 184 -1.47 29.06 3.82
C GLN A 184 -1.03 28.47 5.16
N ALA A 185 -1.68 27.39 5.58
CA ALA A 185 -1.23 26.57 6.71
C ALA A 185 -1.19 25.08 6.32
N LYS A 186 -0.07 24.42 6.63
CA LYS A 186 0.17 23.00 6.38
C LYS A 186 0.80 22.34 7.60
N ARG A 187 0.54 21.05 7.82
CA ARG A 187 1.23 20.24 8.85
C ARG A 187 1.69 18.89 8.32
N LYS A 188 2.70 18.32 8.96
CA LYS A 188 3.11 16.93 8.79
C LYS A 188 3.54 16.28 10.10
N VAL A 189 3.55 14.96 10.13
CA VAL A 189 4.13 14.16 11.22
C VAL A 189 5.64 14.01 11.00
N VAL A 190 6.40 14.23 12.06
CA VAL A 190 7.83 13.92 12.22
C VAL A 190 8.02 13.31 13.63
N ASN A 191 9.01 13.72 14.43
CA ASN A 191 9.01 13.49 15.88
C ASN A 191 8.05 14.49 16.60
N GLY A 192 6.75 14.38 16.30
CA GLY A 192 5.71 15.36 16.66
C GLY A 192 5.13 16.07 15.43
N TRP A 193 4.40 17.16 15.64
CA TRP A 193 3.80 17.95 14.57
C TRP A 193 4.75 19.03 14.06
N LYS A 194 5.03 19.04 12.75
CA LYS A 194 5.74 20.14 12.08
C LYS A 194 4.77 20.97 11.27
N TYR A 195 4.69 22.26 11.56
CA TYR A 195 3.84 23.22 10.86
C TYR A 195 4.65 24.02 9.83
N LYS A 196 4.03 24.33 8.69
CA LYS A 196 4.51 25.32 7.72
C LYS A 196 3.36 26.30 7.48
N ILE A 197 3.56 27.55 7.88
CA ILE A 197 2.54 28.59 7.81
C ILE A 197 3.13 29.77 7.03
N GLU A 198 2.42 30.21 6.00
CA GLU A 198 2.75 31.38 5.18
C GLU A 198 1.75 32.48 5.55
N TYR A 199 2.23 33.62 6.00
CA TYR A 199 1.43 34.69 6.58
C TYR A 199 2.06 36.05 6.29
N GLU A 200 1.25 37.09 6.42
CA GLU A 200 1.62 38.48 6.21
C GLU A 200 1.49 39.27 7.51
N ILE A 201 2.51 40.07 7.80
CA ILE A 201 2.54 41.00 8.93
C ILE A 201 2.82 42.40 8.41
N GLU A 202 2.19 43.40 9.02
CA GLU A 202 2.39 44.81 8.70
C GLU A 202 2.75 45.61 9.94
N GLU A 203 3.47 46.70 9.70
CA GLU A 203 3.88 47.66 10.72
C GLU A 203 2.66 48.30 11.39
N THR A 204 2.79 48.56 12.68
CA THR A 204 1.77 49.24 13.48
C THR A 204 2.25 50.60 13.95
N ASN A 205 1.32 51.41 14.44
CA ASN A 205 1.62 52.70 15.06
C ASN A 205 2.30 52.60 16.44
N CYS A 206 2.62 51.40 16.93
CA CYS A 206 3.26 51.19 18.23
C CYS A 206 4.77 51.00 18.06
N SER A 207 5.56 51.81 18.78
CA SER A 207 7.02 51.66 18.87
C SER A 207 7.40 50.62 19.93
N LYS A 208 8.55 49.95 19.76
CA LYS A 208 9.10 49.02 20.77
C LYS A 208 9.60 49.73 22.02
N GLU A 209 9.92 51.02 21.93
CA GLU A 209 10.38 51.83 23.07
C GLU A 209 9.24 52.10 24.06
N GLU A 210 8.04 52.37 23.53
CA GLU A 210 6.86 52.70 24.34
C GLU A 210 6.05 51.45 24.70
N PHE A 211 6.01 50.45 23.80
CA PHE A 211 5.20 49.25 23.95
C PHE A 211 6.07 47.98 23.98
N PRO A 212 6.09 47.24 25.11
CA PRO A 212 6.88 46.01 25.21
C PRO A 212 6.30 44.84 24.41
N ASP A 213 5.00 44.87 24.06
CA ASP A 213 4.33 43.91 23.18
C ASP A 213 3.08 44.55 22.54
N LEU A 214 2.46 43.86 21.59
CA LEU A 214 1.23 44.28 20.93
C LEU A 214 0.09 44.47 21.94
N THR A 215 -0.53 45.64 21.91
CA THR A 215 -1.74 45.97 22.68
C THR A 215 -2.95 46.12 21.74
N PRO A 216 -4.18 46.14 22.28
CA PRO A 216 -5.38 46.43 21.48
C PRO A 216 -5.34 47.80 20.76
N GLU A 217 -4.51 48.73 21.23
CA GLU A 217 -4.35 50.07 20.65
C GLU A 217 -3.42 50.08 19.42
N CYS A 218 -2.60 49.04 19.24
CA CYS A 218 -1.72 48.89 18.09
C CYS A 218 -2.53 48.56 16.82
N ARG A 219 -2.61 49.56 15.95
CA ARG A 219 -3.27 49.53 14.65
C ARG A 219 -2.23 49.53 13.55
N ILE A 220 -2.52 48.76 12.50
CA ILE A 220 -1.72 48.74 11.29
C ILE A 220 -1.70 50.15 10.71
N THR A 221 -0.51 50.66 10.42
CA THR A 221 -0.36 51.90 9.67
C THR A 221 -0.67 51.59 8.21
N SER A 222 -1.80 52.07 7.71
CA SER A 222 -2.16 51.94 6.30
C SER A 222 -1.03 52.46 5.43
N ARG A 223 -0.52 51.63 4.51
CA ARG A 223 0.24 52.13 3.35
C ARG A 223 -0.69 53.07 2.60
N GLY A 224 -0.29 54.35 2.50
CA GLY A 224 -0.89 55.29 1.56
C GLY A 224 -0.77 54.79 0.13
#